data_AF-A0AAP3HFQ0-F1
#
_entry.id   AF-A0AAP3HFQ0-F1
#
_cell.length_a   1.000
_cell.length_b   1.000
_cell.length_c   1.000
_cell.angle_alpha   90.00
_cell.angle_beta   90.00
_cell.angle_gamma   90.00
#
_symmetry.space_group_name_H-M   'P 1'
#
loop_
_entity.id
_entity.type
_entity.pdbx_description
1 polymer ?
#
loop_
_entity_poly.entity_id
_entity_poly.type
_entity_poly.pdbx_seq_one_letter_code
_entity_poly.pdbx_strand_id
1 'polypeptide(L)'
;MQFHSFRDAKQLIHDMVEKLRTILSDAIKRRGQAFLVVSGGRTPIDLFKELALADLPWEKVVITLADERCVNLFDPHRNELLVREFLLQEKAKKAKFISLFDEKEEPLGHLNEVSSQIDSLPTFDAVVLGMGEDGHTASLFPCSDELSAGLDDKANAVLIVKPRTASFQRVSLSKRRLLNSSTIFLHLVGQRKRVVLEQAMATNKPEILPICAILNAPDANVQVMYAPSDEEKECIL
;
A
#
# COMPACT_ATOMS: atom_id res chain seq x y z
N MET A 1 -6.50 -11.56 -10.79
CA MET A 1 -6.04 -10.18 -11.02
C MET A 1 -6.73 -9.58 -12.24
N GLN A 2 -7.10 -8.30 -12.19
CA GLN A 2 -7.72 -7.54 -13.27
C GLN A 2 -6.84 -6.32 -13.60
N PHE A 3 -6.63 -6.04 -14.88
CA PHE A 3 -5.79 -4.92 -15.35
C PHE A 3 -6.66 -3.80 -15.94
N HIS A 4 -6.54 -2.59 -15.38
CA HIS A 4 -7.25 -1.39 -15.80
C HIS A 4 -6.24 -0.38 -16.32
N SER A 5 -6.35 -0.04 -17.60
CA SER A 5 -5.50 0.96 -18.25
C SER A 5 -6.28 2.24 -18.48
N PHE A 6 -5.68 3.36 -18.09
CA PHE A 6 -6.26 4.70 -18.22
C PHE A 6 -5.44 5.54 -19.19
N ARG A 7 -6.08 6.55 -19.78
CA ARG A 7 -5.40 7.51 -20.67
C ARG A 7 -4.39 8.36 -19.91
N ASP A 8 -4.70 8.70 -18.67
CA ASP A 8 -3.91 9.60 -17.84
C ASP A 8 -4.10 9.31 -16.35
N ALA A 9 -3.17 9.81 -15.53
CA ALA A 9 -3.20 9.64 -14.09
C ALA A 9 -4.45 10.25 -13.45
N LYS A 10 -5.03 11.32 -14.01
CA LYS A 10 -6.22 11.96 -13.47
C LYS A 10 -7.45 11.05 -13.58
N GLN A 11 -7.68 10.42 -14.73
CA GLN A 11 -8.75 9.46 -14.93
C GLN A 11 -8.57 8.22 -14.06
N LEU A 12 -7.33 7.73 -13.92
CA LEU A 12 -6.99 6.64 -13.02
C LEU A 12 -7.37 7.00 -11.58
N ILE A 13 -6.93 8.17 -11.09
CA ILE A 13 -7.18 8.62 -9.73
C ILE A 13 -8.69 8.73 -9.48
N HIS A 14 -9.42 9.36 -10.39
CA HIS A 14 -10.87 9.50 -10.27
C HIS A 14 -11.58 8.14 -10.11
N ASP A 15 -11.25 7.17 -10.98
CA ASP A 15 -11.82 5.83 -10.91
C ASP A 15 -11.42 5.08 -9.63
N MET A 16 -10.16 5.21 -9.20
CA MET A 16 -9.70 4.67 -7.92
C MET A 16 -10.45 5.25 -6.72
N VAL A 17 -10.68 6.57 -6.69
CA VAL A 17 -11.44 7.23 -5.62
C VAL A 17 -12.86 6.71 -5.56
N GLU A 18 -13.54 6.58 -6.70
CA GLU A 18 -14.92 6.06 -6.73
C GLU A 18 -15.02 4.59 -6.29
N LYS A 19 -14.06 3.75 -6.71
CA LYS A 19 -13.97 2.36 -6.25
C LYS A 19 -13.72 2.28 -4.74
N LEU A 20 -12.75 3.04 -4.23
CA LEU A 20 -12.44 3.10 -2.79
C LEU A 20 -13.65 3.61 -2.00
N ARG A 21 -14.30 4.68 -2.45
CA ARG A 21 -15.50 5.23 -1.82
C ARG A 21 -16.61 4.19 -1.73
N THR A 22 -16.84 3.43 -2.79
CA THR A 22 -17.85 2.36 -2.82
C THR A 22 -17.50 1.24 -1.84
N ILE A 23 -16.27 0.71 -1.92
CA ILE A 23 -15.79 -0.37 -1.06
C ILE A 23 -15.88 0.01 0.42
N LEU A 24 -15.40 1.21 0.79
CA LEU A 24 -15.41 1.69 2.18
C LEU A 24 -16.84 1.98 2.66
N SER A 25 -17.70 2.54 1.81
CA SER A 25 -19.12 2.77 2.15
C SER A 25 -19.84 1.46 2.45
N ASP A 26 -19.65 0.44 1.62
CA ASP A 26 -20.35 -0.84 1.77
C ASP A 26 -19.82 -1.63 2.96
N ALA A 27 -18.51 -1.56 3.22
CA ALA A 27 -17.91 -2.04 4.45
C ALA A 27 -18.55 -1.42 5.69
N ILE A 28 -18.67 -0.09 5.73
CA ILE A 28 -19.29 0.62 6.84
C ILE A 28 -20.77 0.25 7.00
N LYS A 29 -21.54 0.14 5.92
CA LYS A 29 -22.94 -0.31 5.98
C LYS A 29 -23.05 -1.73 6.55
N ARG A 30 -22.15 -2.64 6.16
CA ARG A 30 -22.21 -4.05 6.52
C ARG A 30 -21.79 -4.33 7.96
N ARG A 31 -20.76 -3.64 8.47
CA ARG A 31 -20.16 -3.96 9.79
C ARG A 31 -19.80 -2.76 10.65
N GLY A 32 -20.22 -1.56 10.25
CA GLY A 32 -20.03 -0.33 11.02
C GLY A 32 -18.64 0.32 10.91
N GLN A 33 -17.66 -0.34 10.29
CA GLN A 33 -16.30 0.17 10.09
C GLN A 33 -15.70 -0.31 8.76
N ALA A 34 -14.76 0.47 8.23
CA ALA A 34 -13.91 0.10 7.11
C ALA A 34 -12.42 0.19 7.47
N PHE A 35 -11.59 -0.64 6.83
CA PHE A 35 -10.16 -0.71 7.03
C PHE A 35 -9.44 -0.52 5.69
N LEU A 36 -8.64 0.55 5.61
CA LEU A 36 -7.86 0.94 4.45
C LEU A 36 -6.37 0.88 4.78
N VAL A 37 -5.61 0.20 3.92
CA VAL A 37 -4.14 0.22 3.97
C VAL A 37 -3.63 1.02 2.79
N VAL A 38 -2.66 1.89 3.02
CA VAL A 38 -2.05 2.70 1.95
C VAL A 38 -0.52 2.63 1.97
N SER A 39 0.10 2.66 0.80
CA SER A 39 1.54 2.85 0.63
C SER A 39 1.92 4.34 0.58
N GLY A 40 3.16 4.66 0.92
CA GLY A 40 3.72 5.99 0.70
C GLY A 40 4.32 6.17 -0.70
N GLY A 41 5.24 7.14 -0.82
CA GLY A 41 5.85 7.54 -2.10
C GLY A 41 5.08 8.66 -2.80
N ARG A 42 5.55 9.08 -3.98
CA ARG A 42 5.00 10.25 -4.70
C ARG A 42 3.72 9.94 -5.47
N THR A 43 3.63 8.75 -6.06
CA THR A 43 2.49 8.30 -6.89
C THR A 43 1.12 8.43 -6.20
N PRO A 44 0.93 8.07 -4.91
CA PRO A 44 -0.39 8.15 -4.28
C PRO A 44 -0.79 9.56 -3.81
N ILE A 45 0.07 10.59 -3.92
CA ILE A 45 -0.21 11.91 -3.35
C ILE A 45 -1.52 12.51 -3.89
N ASP A 46 -1.72 12.50 -5.20
CA ASP A 46 -2.93 13.09 -5.79
C ASP A 46 -4.17 12.22 -5.56
N LEU A 47 -3.99 10.90 -5.48
CA LEU A 47 -5.03 9.98 -4.99
C LEU A 47 -5.47 10.34 -3.56
N PHE A 48 -4.52 10.62 -2.67
CA PHE A 48 -4.83 10.98 -1.28
C PHE A 48 -5.58 12.30 -1.18
N LYS A 49 -5.17 13.33 -1.92
CA LYS A 49 -5.85 14.62 -1.93
C LYS A 49 -7.31 14.50 -2.41
N GLU A 50 -7.55 13.74 -3.48
CA GLU A 50 -8.92 13.57 -4.00
C GLU A 50 -9.75 12.68 -3.06
N LEU A 51 -9.17 11.60 -2.54
CA LEU A 51 -9.85 10.72 -1.59
C LEU A 51 -10.20 11.45 -0.28
N ALA A 52 -9.36 12.37 0.21
CA ALA A 52 -9.62 13.14 1.44
C ALA A 52 -10.92 13.97 1.38
N LEU A 53 -11.36 14.33 0.17
CA LEU A 53 -12.59 15.08 -0.09
C LEU A 53 -13.83 14.18 -0.24
N ALA A 54 -13.64 12.86 -0.39
CA ALA A 54 -14.71 11.92 -0.65
C ALA A 54 -15.76 11.92 0.47
N ASP A 55 -17.03 11.84 0.07
CA ASP A 55 -18.14 11.80 1.02
C ASP A 55 -18.28 10.41 1.64
N LEU A 56 -17.65 10.23 2.80
CA LEU A 56 -17.64 9.02 3.61
C LEU A 56 -17.83 9.37 5.09
N PRO A 57 -18.42 8.48 5.89
CA PRO A 57 -18.43 8.61 7.35
C PRO A 57 -17.03 8.28 7.90
N TRP A 58 -16.09 9.21 7.71
CA TRP A 58 -14.66 9.03 7.95
C TRP A 58 -14.31 8.59 9.38
N GLU A 59 -15.10 8.98 10.38
CA GLU A 59 -14.94 8.52 11.77
C GLU A 59 -15.09 6.99 11.95
N LYS A 60 -15.64 6.30 10.94
CA LYS A 60 -15.76 4.84 10.87
C LYS A 60 -14.69 4.18 10.00
N VAL A 61 -13.78 4.95 9.41
CA VAL A 61 -12.66 4.46 8.62
C VAL A 61 -11.41 4.39 9.50
N VAL A 62 -10.75 3.23 9.49
CA VAL A 62 -9.45 3.01 10.09
C VAL A 62 -8.42 2.89 8.97
N ILE A 63 -7.38 3.71 9.03
CA ILE A 63 -6.30 3.76 8.06
C ILE A 63 -5.01 3.28 8.71
N THR A 64 -4.22 2.50 8.00
CA THR A 64 -2.83 2.16 8.37
C THR A 64 -1.96 2.09 7.12
N LEU A 65 -0.67 1.81 7.31
CA LEU A 65 0.31 1.80 6.23
C LEU A 65 0.59 0.37 5.75
N ALA A 66 1.00 0.24 4.49
CA ALA A 66 1.57 -1.02 4.00
C ALA A 66 3.00 -1.24 4.53
N ASP A 67 3.73 -0.15 4.74
CA ASP A 67 5.08 -0.12 5.28
C ASP A 67 5.43 1.28 5.81
N GLU A 68 6.47 1.38 6.63
CA GLU A 68 6.99 2.62 7.18
C GLU A 68 8.53 2.59 7.28
N ARG A 69 9.15 3.76 7.24
CA ARG A 69 10.58 3.97 7.41
C ARG A 69 10.84 4.21 8.90
N CYS A 70 11.76 3.46 9.49
CA CYS A 70 12.20 3.63 10.88
C CYS A 70 13.14 4.83 10.99
N VAL A 71 12.57 6.03 10.89
CA VAL A 71 13.27 7.31 10.97
C VAL A 71 12.53 8.23 11.94
N ASN A 72 13.14 9.36 12.28
CA ASN A 72 12.61 10.22 13.33
C ASN A 72 11.22 10.79 12.98
N LEU A 73 10.43 11.18 14.00
CA LEU A 73 9.02 11.58 13.86
C LEU A 73 8.77 12.66 12.80
N PHE A 74 9.74 13.55 12.59
CA PHE A 74 9.66 14.68 11.65
C PHE A 74 10.47 14.49 10.36
N ASP A 75 11.02 13.29 10.13
CA ASP A 75 11.78 13.01 8.91
C ASP A 75 10.86 12.99 7.68
N PRO A 76 11.17 13.76 6.62
CA PRO A 76 10.32 13.85 5.42
C PRO A 76 10.12 12.53 4.68
N HIS A 77 10.92 11.49 4.97
CA HIS A 77 10.76 10.17 4.36
C HIS A 77 9.70 9.30 5.06
N ARG A 78 9.04 9.76 6.14
CA ARG A 78 7.98 9.00 6.79
C ARG A 78 6.72 8.93 5.92
N ASN A 79 6.23 7.71 5.72
CA ASN A 79 4.96 7.46 5.06
C ASN A 79 3.79 7.98 5.92
N GLU A 80 3.88 7.91 7.25
CA GLU A 80 2.87 8.49 8.14
C GLU A 80 2.74 9.99 7.95
N LEU A 81 3.85 10.74 7.83
CA LEU A 81 3.79 12.18 7.58
C LEU A 81 3.09 12.47 6.26
N LEU A 82 3.43 11.73 5.20
CA LEU A 82 2.80 11.86 3.89
C LEU A 82 1.28 11.60 3.97
N VAL A 83 0.86 10.55 4.67
CA VAL A 83 -0.58 10.25 4.88
C VAL A 83 -1.25 11.34 5.69
N ARG A 84 -0.61 11.86 6.74
CA ARG A 84 -1.14 12.97 7.53
C ARG A 84 -1.27 14.24 6.70
N GLU A 85 -0.30 14.53 5.85
CA GLU A 85 -0.25 15.74 5.03
C GLU A 85 -1.28 15.71 3.89
N PHE A 86 -1.50 14.57 3.24
CA PHE A 86 -2.31 14.52 2.03
C PHE A 86 -3.63 13.75 2.14
N LEU A 87 -3.72 12.72 3.01
CA LEU A 87 -4.94 11.91 3.14
C LEU A 87 -5.78 12.30 4.36
N LEU A 88 -5.17 12.49 5.54
CA LEU A 88 -5.90 12.85 6.77
C LEU A 88 -6.19 14.35 6.86
N GLN A 89 -6.63 14.91 5.75
CA GLN A 89 -7.06 16.29 5.58
C GLN A 89 -8.56 16.36 5.31
N GLU A 90 -9.10 17.58 5.24
CA GLU A 90 -10.47 17.82 4.82
C GLU A 90 -11.50 16.95 5.57
N LYS A 91 -12.31 16.15 4.87
CA LYS A 91 -13.30 15.25 5.48
C LYS A 91 -12.62 14.04 6.15
N ALA A 92 -11.55 13.54 5.55
CA ALA A 92 -10.81 12.37 6.02
C ALA A 92 -9.99 12.60 7.30
N LYS A 93 -9.83 13.84 7.75
CA LYS A 93 -9.23 14.16 9.06
C LYS A 93 -9.92 13.45 10.24
N LYS A 94 -11.18 13.03 10.10
CA LYS A 94 -11.93 12.30 11.13
C LYS A 94 -11.56 10.81 11.20
N ALA A 95 -10.81 10.28 10.24
CA ALA A 95 -10.41 8.88 10.22
C ALA A 95 -9.50 8.54 11.40
N LYS A 96 -9.59 7.29 11.86
CA LYS A 96 -8.65 6.75 12.83
C LYS A 96 -7.40 6.28 12.08
N PHE A 97 -6.22 6.58 12.61
CA PHE A 97 -4.97 6.14 12.02
C PHE A 97 -4.20 5.25 13.00
N ILE A 98 -3.78 4.07 12.54
CA ILE A 98 -2.91 3.15 13.28
C ILE A 98 -1.51 3.28 12.67
N SER A 99 -0.56 3.79 13.46
CA SER A 99 0.85 3.85 13.05
C SER A 99 1.49 2.47 13.08
N LEU A 100 2.49 2.26 12.22
CA LEU A 100 3.32 1.06 12.23
C LEU A 100 4.64 1.26 13.01
N PHE A 101 4.98 2.50 13.38
CA PHE A 101 6.27 2.82 13.97
C PHE A 101 6.20 4.07 14.85
N ASP A 102 6.62 3.92 16.11
CA ASP A 102 6.90 4.99 17.04
C ASP A 102 8.41 5.01 17.36
N GLU A 103 9.05 6.16 17.17
CA GLU A 103 10.49 6.33 17.46
C GLU A 103 10.79 6.30 18.97
N LYS A 104 9.78 6.55 19.81
CA LYS A 104 9.95 6.75 21.25
C LYS A 104 9.97 5.45 22.03
N GLU A 105 9.63 4.34 21.38
CA GLU A 105 9.57 3.03 22.01
C GLU A 105 10.75 2.14 21.60
N GLU A 106 11.12 1.22 22.49
CA GLU A 106 12.16 0.23 22.20
C GLU A 106 11.77 -0.60 20.96
N PRO A 107 12.64 -0.71 19.93
CA PRO A 107 12.28 -1.22 18.61
C PRO A 107 11.60 -2.60 18.59
N LEU A 108 11.95 -3.48 19.53
CA LEU A 108 11.41 -4.84 19.61
C LEU A 108 10.10 -4.93 20.41
N GLY A 109 9.92 -4.09 21.44
CA GLY A 109 8.69 -4.05 22.23
C GLY A 109 7.53 -3.50 21.38
N HIS A 110 7.78 -2.36 20.73
CA HIS A 110 6.82 -1.70 19.86
C HIS A 110 6.35 -2.59 18.70
N LEU A 111 7.28 -3.33 18.08
CA LEU A 111 6.95 -4.18 16.93
C LEU A 111 5.96 -5.30 17.30
N ASN A 112 6.09 -5.91 18.48
CA ASN A 112 5.18 -6.97 18.92
C ASN A 112 3.77 -6.42 19.19
N GLU A 113 3.68 -5.24 19.79
CA GLU A 113 2.40 -4.58 20.07
C GLU A 113 1.71 -4.16 18.77
N VAL A 114 2.43 -3.48 17.87
CA VAL A 114 1.93 -3.14 16.53
C VAL A 114 1.55 -4.39 15.75
N SER A 115 2.36 -5.45 15.80
CA SER A 115 2.03 -6.72 15.14
C SER A 115 0.74 -7.31 15.67
N SER A 116 0.58 -7.37 16.99
CA SER A 116 -0.63 -7.89 17.63
C SER A 116 -1.85 -7.03 17.26
N GLN A 117 -1.71 -5.70 17.31
CA GLN A 117 -2.76 -4.77 16.94
C GLN A 117 -3.18 -4.96 15.47
N ILE A 118 -2.24 -5.00 14.53
CA ILE A 118 -2.51 -5.18 13.09
C ILE A 118 -3.08 -6.57 12.78
N ASP A 119 -2.61 -7.61 13.47
CA ASP A 119 -3.10 -8.98 13.30
C ASP A 119 -4.53 -9.15 13.85
N SER A 120 -4.89 -8.39 14.89
CA SER A 120 -6.25 -8.37 15.46
C SER A 120 -7.28 -7.69 14.56
N LEU A 121 -6.85 -6.88 13.58
CA LEU A 121 -7.76 -6.25 12.63
C LEU A 121 -8.40 -7.29 11.71
N PRO A 122 -9.68 -7.12 11.33
CA PRO A 122 -10.32 -8.02 10.39
C PRO A 122 -9.68 -7.91 9.00
N THR A 123 -10.18 -8.71 8.05
CA THR A 123 -9.85 -8.58 6.63
C THR A 123 -9.96 -7.12 6.20
N PHE A 124 -8.91 -6.59 5.57
CA PHE A 124 -8.91 -5.21 5.08
C PHE A 124 -9.92 -5.06 3.93
N ASP A 125 -10.56 -3.91 3.78
CA ASP A 125 -11.46 -3.73 2.63
C ASP A 125 -10.69 -3.43 1.37
N ALA A 126 -9.71 -2.53 1.51
CA ALA A 126 -8.87 -2.07 0.43
C ALA A 126 -7.43 -1.92 0.91
N VAL A 127 -6.51 -2.41 0.10
CA VAL A 127 -5.08 -2.16 0.24
C VAL A 127 -4.62 -1.45 -1.03
N VAL A 128 -3.98 -0.30 -0.91
CA VAL A 128 -3.37 0.44 -2.03
C VAL A 128 -1.87 0.26 -1.97
N LEU A 129 -1.34 -0.58 -2.86
CA LEU A 129 0.07 -0.87 -3.03
C LEU A 129 0.70 -0.07 -4.17
N GLY A 130 1.98 0.25 -4.00
CA GLY A 130 2.86 0.65 -5.09
C GLY A 130 3.83 -0.47 -5.48
N MET A 131 4.64 -0.25 -6.52
CA MET A 131 5.68 -1.18 -6.94
C MET A 131 6.99 -0.46 -7.25
N GLY A 132 8.11 -0.97 -6.73
CA GLY A 132 9.46 -0.56 -7.11
C GLY A 132 9.84 -0.94 -8.54
N GLU A 133 10.92 -0.36 -9.08
CA GLU A 133 11.45 -0.81 -10.38
C GLU A 133 12.18 -2.17 -10.28
N ASP A 134 12.55 -2.58 -9.07
CA ASP A 134 13.03 -3.91 -8.69
C ASP A 134 11.89 -4.88 -8.32
N GLY A 135 10.62 -4.48 -8.54
CA GLY A 135 9.45 -5.32 -8.25
C GLY A 135 9.10 -5.46 -6.76
N HIS A 136 9.74 -4.72 -5.85
CA HIS A 136 9.32 -4.70 -4.45
C HIS A 136 7.92 -4.09 -4.30
N THR A 137 7.20 -4.48 -3.24
CA THR A 137 5.94 -3.87 -2.80
C THR A 137 5.92 -3.81 -1.29
N ALA A 138 5.20 -2.86 -0.71
CA ALA A 138 5.39 -2.47 0.69
C ALA A 138 6.90 -2.28 0.95
N SER A 139 7.46 -2.93 1.96
CA SER A 139 8.91 -3.04 2.12
C SER A 139 9.39 -4.50 2.00
N LEU A 140 8.76 -5.31 1.14
CA LEU A 140 9.23 -6.66 0.77
C LEU A 140 10.20 -6.55 -0.40
N PHE A 141 11.50 -6.45 -0.10
CA PHE A 141 12.55 -6.20 -1.09
C PHE A 141 13.24 -7.48 -1.57
N PRO A 142 13.57 -7.60 -2.88
CA PRO A 142 14.39 -8.71 -3.38
C PRO A 142 15.81 -8.73 -2.76
N CYS A 143 16.30 -7.57 -2.31
CA CYS A 143 17.65 -7.43 -1.76
C CYS A 143 17.75 -7.63 -0.24
N SER A 144 16.64 -7.90 0.46
CA SER A 144 16.63 -8.05 1.92
C SER A 144 16.68 -9.51 2.36
N ASP A 145 17.44 -9.81 3.41
CA ASP A 145 17.50 -11.15 4.00
C ASP A 145 16.15 -11.57 4.62
N GLU A 146 15.34 -10.60 5.02
CA GLU A 146 14.03 -10.84 5.64
C GLU A 146 12.93 -11.18 4.63
N LEU A 147 13.20 -11.16 3.31
CA LEU A 147 12.19 -11.41 2.29
C LEU A 147 11.50 -12.77 2.46
N SER A 148 12.27 -13.83 2.70
CA SER A 148 11.69 -15.17 2.88
C SER A 148 10.72 -15.22 4.06
N ALA A 149 11.04 -14.53 5.16
CA ALA A 149 10.15 -14.43 6.32
C ALA A 149 8.92 -13.58 6.01
N GLY A 150 9.07 -12.48 5.26
CA GLY A 150 7.96 -11.61 4.85
C GLY A 150 7.00 -12.26 3.85
N LEU A 151 7.49 -13.21 3.05
CA LEU A 151 6.70 -13.99 2.08
C LEU A 151 6.11 -15.28 2.64
N ASP A 152 6.42 -15.67 3.87
CA ASP A 152 5.89 -16.88 4.50
C ASP A 152 4.37 -16.77 4.77
N ASP A 153 3.62 -17.85 4.55
CA ASP A 153 2.16 -17.89 4.78
C ASP A 153 1.79 -17.85 6.27
N LYS A 154 2.75 -18.10 7.16
CA LYS A 154 2.64 -18.04 8.62
C LYS A 154 3.40 -16.86 9.22
N ALA A 155 3.84 -15.91 8.39
CA ALA A 155 4.56 -14.73 8.84
C ALA A 155 3.74 -13.92 9.88
N ASN A 156 4.45 -13.26 10.80
CA ASN A 156 3.84 -12.21 11.64
C ASN A 156 3.17 -11.13 10.78
N ALA A 157 2.24 -10.37 11.36
CA ALA A 157 1.52 -9.36 10.60
C ALA A 157 2.44 -8.24 10.10
N VAL A 158 3.43 -7.87 10.91
CA VAL A 158 4.52 -6.96 10.54
C VAL A 158 5.88 -7.61 10.76
N LEU A 159 6.88 -7.08 10.06
CA LEU A 159 8.29 -7.44 10.22
C LEU A 159 9.20 -6.24 10.02
N ILE A 160 10.39 -6.30 10.62
CA ILE A 160 11.48 -5.39 10.30
C ILE A 160 12.16 -5.87 9.02
N VAL A 161 12.47 -4.94 8.11
CA VAL A 161 13.21 -5.21 6.88
C VAL A 161 14.38 -4.26 6.77
N LYS A 162 15.55 -4.78 6.39
CA LYS A 162 16.77 -4.01 6.18
C LYS A 162 17.20 -4.11 4.71
N PRO A 163 16.62 -3.30 3.81
CA PRO A 163 16.97 -3.38 2.39
C PRO A 163 18.43 -3.01 2.18
N ARG A 164 19.15 -3.79 1.37
CA ARG A 164 20.57 -3.53 1.03
C ARG A 164 20.75 -2.44 -0.02
N THR A 165 19.72 -2.21 -0.85
CA THR A 165 19.77 -1.27 -2.00
C THR A 165 18.94 -0.01 -1.79
N ALA A 166 18.31 0.16 -0.63
CA ALA A 166 17.50 1.33 -0.30
C ALA A 166 17.84 1.85 1.09
N SER A 167 17.69 3.16 1.29
CA SER A 167 17.93 3.77 2.59
C SER A 167 16.86 3.35 3.62
N PHE A 168 17.30 3.36 4.88
CA PHE A 168 16.53 3.16 6.11
C PHE A 168 16.01 1.75 6.35
N GLN A 169 16.06 1.33 7.62
CA GLN A 169 15.29 0.19 8.12
C GLN A 169 13.79 0.46 7.96
N ARG A 170 13.02 -0.60 7.74
CA ARG A 170 11.58 -0.54 7.49
C ARG A 170 10.81 -1.38 8.50
N VAL A 171 9.56 -0.99 8.74
CA VAL A 171 8.49 -1.89 9.20
C VAL A 171 7.63 -2.18 7.98
N SER A 172 7.37 -3.44 7.65
CA SER A 172 6.50 -3.83 6.53
C SER A 172 5.35 -4.67 7.04
N LEU A 173 4.18 -4.60 6.40
CA LEU A 173 3.23 -5.70 6.44
C LEU A 173 3.80 -6.92 5.70
N SER A 174 3.51 -8.12 6.19
CA SER A 174 3.86 -9.38 5.51
C SER A 174 2.91 -9.70 4.36
N LYS A 175 3.32 -10.60 3.46
CA LYS A 175 2.47 -11.14 2.38
C LYS A 175 1.15 -11.66 2.95
N ARG A 176 1.20 -12.49 4.00
CA ARG A 176 0.00 -13.04 4.66
C ARG A 176 -0.96 -11.93 5.05
N ARG A 177 -0.47 -10.87 5.68
CA ARG A 177 -1.35 -9.79 6.16
C ARG A 177 -1.90 -8.93 5.01
N LEU A 178 -1.11 -8.67 3.98
CA LEU A 178 -1.54 -7.96 2.77
C LEU A 178 -2.60 -8.75 2.00
N LEU A 179 -2.48 -10.07 1.92
CA LEU A 179 -3.45 -10.94 1.24
C LEU A 179 -4.76 -11.14 2.01
N ASN A 180 -4.78 -10.91 3.33
CA ASN A 180 -6.02 -10.86 4.10
C ASN A 180 -6.78 -9.54 3.87
N SER A 181 -7.23 -9.37 2.63
CA SER A 181 -7.86 -8.16 2.08
C SER A 181 -8.94 -8.51 1.07
N SER A 182 -10.01 -7.73 1.05
CA SER A 182 -11.15 -7.91 0.13
C SER A 182 -10.81 -7.42 -1.28
N THR A 183 -10.03 -6.34 -1.39
CA THR A 183 -9.52 -5.81 -2.66
C THR A 183 -8.11 -5.27 -2.46
N ILE A 184 -7.20 -5.58 -3.39
CA ILE A 184 -5.85 -5.02 -3.43
C ILE A 184 -5.70 -4.22 -4.72
N PHE A 185 -5.47 -2.93 -4.60
CA PHE A 185 -5.12 -2.05 -5.70
C PHE A 185 -3.60 -1.98 -5.85
N LEU A 186 -3.12 -2.15 -7.08
CA LEU A 186 -1.73 -1.85 -7.44
C LEU A 186 -1.72 -0.59 -8.31
N HIS A 187 -1.31 0.54 -7.73
CA HIS A 187 -1.32 1.85 -8.39
C HIS A 187 0.01 2.12 -9.09
N LEU A 188 0.00 2.09 -10.42
CA LEU A 188 1.18 2.25 -11.26
C LEU A 188 1.04 3.44 -12.22
N VAL A 189 2.07 4.27 -12.28
CA VAL A 189 2.19 5.34 -13.27
C VAL A 189 3.56 5.24 -13.94
N GLY A 190 3.57 5.30 -15.27
CA GLY A 190 4.78 5.32 -16.09
C GLY A 190 5.18 3.98 -16.72
N GLN A 191 5.77 4.03 -17.91
CA GLN A 191 6.15 2.88 -18.74
C GLN A 191 7.15 1.96 -18.06
N ARG A 192 8.10 2.50 -17.28
CA ARG A 192 9.06 1.68 -16.51
C ARG A 192 8.35 0.71 -15.56
N LYS A 193 7.28 1.16 -14.89
CA LYS A 193 6.48 0.31 -14.00
C LYS A 193 5.70 -0.74 -14.77
N ARG A 194 5.20 -0.39 -15.97
CA ARG A 194 4.54 -1.34 -16.86
C ARG A 194 5.46 -2.48 -17.27
N VAL A 195 6.69 -2.18 -17.68
CA VAL A 195 7.68 -3.21 -18.07
C VAL A 195 7.95 -4.17 -16.91
N VAL A 196 8.12 -3.66 -15.69
CA VAL A 196 8.35 -4.50 -14.49
C VAL A 196 7.12 -5.36 -14.17
N LEU A 197 5.91 -4.82 -14.34
CA LEU A 197 4.67 -5.58 -14.16
C LEU A 197 4.58 -6.74 -15.16
N GLU A 198 4.85 -6.48 -16.44
CA GLU A 198 4.84 -7.50 -17.50
C GLU A 198 5.88 -8.60 -17.19
N GLN A 199 7.07 -8.22 -16.71
CA GLN A 199 8.09 -9.16 -16.25
C GLN A 199 7.63 -9.99 -15.05
N ALA A 200 6.98 -9.37 -14.06
CA ALA A 200 6.45 -10.07 -12.88
C ALA A 200 5.39 -11.10 -13.26
N MET A 201 4.46 -10.73 -14.16
CA MET A 201 3.43 -11.63 -14.68
C MET A 201 4.01 -12.81 -15.46
N ALA A 202 5.10 -12.61 -16.20
CA ALA A 202 5.74 -13.67 -16.97
C ALA A 202 6.63 -14.60 -16.11
N THR A 203 7.34 -14.06 -15.12
CA THR A 203 8.37 -14.80 -14.38
C THR A 203 7.78 -15.64 -13.24
N ASN A 204 6.78 -15.10 -12.53
CA ASN A 204 6.19 -15.71 -11.33
C ASN A 204 7.23 -16.19 -10.29
N LYS A 205 8.22 -15.34 -9.98
CA LYS A 205 9.29 -15.62 -9.00
C LYS A 205 9.32 -14.53 -7.93
N PRO A 206 8.56 -14.69 -6.82
CA PRO A 206 8.53 -13.72 -5.72
C PRO A 206 9.88 -13.41 -5.08
N GLU A 207 10.84 -14.32 -5.15
CA GLU A 207 12.21 -14.11 -4.67
C GLU A 207 13.02 -13.13 -5.53
N ILE A 208 12.61 -12.92 -6.80
CA ILE A 208 13.22 -11.96 -7.73
C ILE A 208 12.37 -10.70 -7.84
N LEU A 209 11.05 -10.86 -7.95
CA LEU A 209 10.07 -9.80 -8.08
C LEU A 209 8.96 -10.01 -7.02
N PRO A 210 9.12 -9.49 -5.80
CA PRO A 210 8.22 -9.76 -4.67
C PRO A 210 6.73 -9.50 -4.94
N ILE A 211 6.40 -8.53 -5.79
CA ILE A 211 5.02 -8.27 -6.24
C ILE A 211 4.32 -9.51 -6.84
N CYS A 212 5.06 -10.48 -7.38
CA CYS A 212 4.50 -11.74 -7.90
C CYS A 212 3.68 -12.48 -6.83
N ALA A 213 4.12 -12.42 -5.56
CA ALA A 213 3.43 -13.06 -4.45
C ALA A 213 2.01 -12.52 -4.23
N ILE A 214 1.76 -11.27 -4.64
CA ILE A 214 0.44 -10.64 -4.57
C ILE A 214 -0.34 -10.89 -5.86
N LEU A 215 0.29 -10.65 -7.02
CA LEU A 215 -0.37 -10.77 -8.34
C LEU A 215 -0.92 -12.18 -8.62
N ASN A 216 -0.20 -13.21 -8.16
CA ASN A 216 -0.47 -14.61 -8.48
C ASN A 216 -1.13 -15.37 -7.33
N ALA A 217 -1.51 -14.68 -6.24
CA ALA A 217 -2.26 -15.31 -5.15
C ALA A 217 -3.66 -15.71 -5.65
N PRO A 218 -4.06 -16.99 -5.53
CA PRO A 218 -5.22 -17.55 -6.23
C PRO A 218 -6.55 -16.90 -5.85
N ASP A 219 -6.72 -16.55 -4.57
CA ASP A 219 -7.96 -15.98 -4.03
C ASP A 219 -7.90 -14.45 -3.89
N ALA A 220 -6.80 -13.82 -4.32
CA ALA A 220 -6.62 -12.38 -4.17
C ALA A 220 -7.34 -11.61 -5.28
N ASN A 221 -8.26 -10.74 -4.87
CA ASN A 221 -8.88 -9.76 -5.76
C ASN A 221 -7.92 -8.58 -6.00
N VAL A 222 -6.94 -8.79 -6.89
CA VAL A 222 -5.97 -7.75 -7.28
C VAL A 222 -6.47 -6.95 -8.48
N GLN A 223 -6.48 -5.62 -8.34
CA GLN A 223 -6.89 -4.62 -9.31
C GLN A 223 -5.67 -3.77 -9.66
N VAL A 224 -5.06 -4.01 -10.82
CA VAL A 224 -3.93 -3.21 -11.30
C VAL A 224 -4.47 -1.97 -11.99
N MET A 225 -4.10 -0.79 -11.49
CA MET A 225 -4.53 0.51 -11.99
C MET A 225 -3.32 1.18 -12.64
N TYR A 226 -3.34 1.34 -13.97
CA TYR A 226 -2.18 1.81 -14.74
C TYR A 226 -2.50 3.03 -15.61
N ALA A 227 -1.63 4.04 -15.58
CA ALA A 227 -1.63 5.16 -16.52
C ALA A 227 -0.19 5.47 -16.99
N PRO A 228 0.00 6.00 -18.22
CA PRO A 228 1.29 6.55 -18.63
C PRO A 228 1.63 7.82 -17.83
N SER A 229 2.92 8.15 -17.74
CA SER A 229 3.35 9.44 -17.15
C SER A 229 3.02 10.61 -18.08
N ASP A 230 3.04 11.84 -17.56
CA ASP A 230 2.78 13.03 -18.39
C ASP A 230 3.88 13.24 -19.45
N GLU A 231 5.15 12.98 -19.11
CA GLU A 231 6.28 13.03 -20.05
C GLU A 231 6.11 12.04 -21.21
N GLU A 232 5.49 10.89 -20.97
CA GLU A 232 5.28 9.84 -21.98
C GLU A 232 4.14 10.17 -22.95
N LYS A 233 3.19 11.05 -22.58
CA LYS A 233 2.09 11.46 -23.47
C LYS A 233 2.58 12.35 -24.60
N GLU A 234 3.61 13.15 -24.35
CA GLU A 234 4.18 14.08 -25.33
C GLU A 234 4.97 13.35 -26.43
N CYS A 235 5.47 12.14 -26.17
CA CYS A 235 6.20 11.34 -27.17
C CYS A 235 5.29 10.59 -28.16
N ILE A 236 3.98 10.63 -28.00
CA ILE A 236 2.99 9.91 -28.85
C ILE A 236 2.19 10.88 -29.74
N LEU A 237 2.45 12.19 -29.64
CA LEU A 237 1.89 13.24 -30.49
C LEU A 237 2.96 13.80 -31.43
#